data_AF-A0AA88Y1U6-F1
#
_entry.id   AF-A0AA88Y1U6-F1
#
_cell.length_a   1.000
_cell.length_b   1.000
_cell.length_c   1.000
_cell.angle_alpha   90.00
_cell.angle_beta   90.00
_cell.angle_gamma   90.00
#
_symmetry.space_group_name_H-M   'P 1'
#
loop_
_entity.id
_entity.type
_entity.pdbx_description
1 polymer ?
#
loop_
_entity_poly.entity_id
_entity_poly.type
_entity_poly.pdbx_seq_one_letter_code
_entity_poly.pdbx_strand_id
1 'polypeptide(L)'
;MDSFMYQTVGHHAIDLYAEAIGLPLYRRTIQGGSIATDKDYTVTTDDEVEDLYQLLLEVKEEHGIEAVSVGAVLSDYQRVRVENVCQRLGLTSLGYLWRRNQAELLNEMIQCGVEAILIKVASLGLSPKKHLGKSLEEMQGELMYMHDKYELNVCGEGGEYETFTLDCPLFNKKIVLDSIETVMHSDDAFAPVGYLNLIKAHLEDKEIDQSLSFKERLAHLPMKRSSDITFIKSSDEFAPCLLFYSLANVDFSCKTQKISDDIEPQIKQKNDDVWISGIVGKYSGNESLRDITLTAMEQLKCMITLDLNSYRNNNDT
;
A
#
# COMPACT_ATOMS: atom_id res chain seq x y z
N MET A 1 0.48 13.65 16.55
CA MET A 1 -0.65 13.38 15.66
C MET A 1 -0.63 11.88 15.47
N ASP A 2 -1.66 11.21 15.95
CA ASP A 2 -1.76 9.75 15.88
C ASP A 2 -2.72 9.44 14.74
N SER A 3 -2.17 8.95 13.63
CA SER A 3 -2.91 8.57 12.42
C SER A 3 -2.69 7.08 12.18
N PHE A 4 -3.77 6.35 11.88
CA PHE A 4 -3.67 4.97 11.41
C PHE A 4 -3.38 4.89 9.91
N MET A 5 -3.62 6.00 9.19
CA MET A 5 -3.51 6.04 7.74
C MET A 5 -2.10 6.41 7.28
N TYR A 6 -1.44 7.36 7.95
CA TYR A 6 -0.20 7.97 7.47
C TYR A 6 0.96 7.82 8.44
N GLN A 7 2.14 7.55 7.85
CA GLN A 7 3.40 7.72 8.55
C GLN A 7 3.61 9.19 8.94
N THR A 8 3.92 9.46 10.20
CA THR A 8 4.13 10.82 10.70
C THR A 8 5.60 11.14 10.98
N VAL A 9 6.44 10.14 11.29
CA VAL A 9 7.89 10.39 11.47
C VAL A 9 8.55 10.59 10.11
N GLY A 10 9.45 11.58 10.02
CA GLY A 10 10.18 11.90 8.78
C GLY A 10 9.40 12.72 7.76
N HIS A 11 8.13 13.08 8.01
CA HIS A 11 7.29 13.79 7.03
C HIS A 11 7.84 15.17 6.60
N HIS A 12 8.66 15.82 7.42
CA HIS A 12 9.28 17.11 7.11
C HIS A 12 10.36 17.01 6.02
N ALA A 13 10.92 15.82 5.82
CA ALA A 13 11.98 15.59 4.84
C ALA A 13 11.46 15.06 3.49
N ILE A 14 10.14 14.93 3.30
CA ILE A 14 9.54 14.40 2.06
C ILE A 14 9.81 15.29 0.84
N ASP A 15 10.01 16.60 1.02
CA ASP A 15 10.38 17.50 -0.09
C ASP A 15 11.69 17.06 -0.77
N LEU A 16 12.60 16.45 0.01
CA LEU A 16 13.85 15.90 -0.51
C LEU A 16 13.61 14.69 -1.44
N TYR A 17 12.56 13.89 -1.23
CA TYR A 17 12.22 12.81 -2.18
C TYR A 17 11.80 13.38 -3.54
N ALA A 18 11.02 14.46 -3.54
CA ALA A 18 10.56 15.10 -4.76
C ALA A 18 11.73 15.60 -5.61
N GLU A 19 12.66 16.30 -4.96
CA GLU A 19 13.89 16.79 -5.58
C GLU A 19 14.85 15.66 -5.97
N ALA A 20 15.01 14.63 -5.13
CA ALA A 20 15.87 13.48 -5.40
C ALA A 20 15.37 12.69 -6.62
N ILE A 21 14.07 12.41 -6.72
CA ILE A 21 13.49 11.66 -7.84
C ILE A 21 13.28 12.57 -9.07
N GLY A 22 13.09 13.87 -8.87
CA GLY A 22 12.75 14.81 -9.94
C GLY A 22 11.28 14.76 -10.36
N LEU A 23 10.37 14.49 -9.41
CA LEU A 23 8.92 14.47 -9.63
C LEU A 23 8.23 15.57 -8.81
N PRO A 24 7.08 16.09 -9.28
CA PRO A 24 6.32 17.09 -8.52
C PRO A 24 5.78 16.47 -7.22
N LEU A 25 5.69 17.31 -6.19
CA LEU A 25 5.15 16.93 -4.89
C LEU A 25 3.92 17.77 -4.55
N TYR A 26 2.84 17.06 -4.22
CA TYR A 26 1.59 17.64 -3.76
C TYR A 26 1.43 17.32 -2.28
N ARG A 27 1.17 18.34 -1.47
CA ARG A 27 0.99 18.21 -0.02
C ARG A 27 -0.29 18.90 0.39
N ARG A 28 -1.00 18.26 1.30
CA ARG A 28 -2.13 18.84 2.01
C ARG A 28 -1.97 18.58 3.50
N THR A 29 -2.25 19.60 4.31
CA THR A 29 -2.31 19.44 5.77
C THR A 29 -3.54 18.61 6.11
N ILE A 30 -3.35 17.57 6.92
CA ILE A 30 -4.46 16.79 7.48
C ILE A 30 -5.21 17.68 8.47
N GLN A 31 -6.49 17.90 8.20
CA GLN A 31 -7.41 18.65 9.08
C GLN A 31 -8.33 17.69 9.82
N GLY A 32 -8.68 16.56 9.19
CA GLY A 32 -9.51 15.53 9.78
C GLY A 32 -8.77 14.65 10.80
N GLY A 33 -9.53 13.93 11.62
CA GLY A 33 -9.02 12.91 12.54
C GLY A 33 -9.20 11.50 11.98
N SER A 34 -8.62 10.50 12.65
CA SER A 34 -8.99 9.10 12.42
C SER A 34 -10.32 8.79 13.10
N ILE A 35 -11.45 9.08 12.44
CA ILE A 35 -12.81 8.97 13.01
C ILE A 35 -13.43 7.63 12.63
N ALA A 36 -13.56 7.37 11.33
CA ALA A 36 -14.07 6.10 10.81
C ALA A 36 -12.95 5.07 10.89
N THR A 37 -12.90 4.29 11.97
CA THR A 37 -11.86 3.27 12.22
C THR A 37 -12.32 1.84 11.94
N ASP A 38 -13.55 1.66 11.46
CA ASP A 38 -14.10 0.38 11.07
C ASP A 38 -13.34 -0.25 9.87
N LYS A 39 -13.57 -1.56 9.65
CA LYS A 39 -12.92 -2.33 8.58
C LYS A 39 -13.19 -1.74 7.21
N ASP A 40 -14.44 -1.35 6.96
CA ASP A 40 -14.86 -0.66 5.76
C ASP A 40 -14.86 0.85 6.01
N TYR A 41 -14.70 1.63 4.93
CA TYR A 41 -14.76 3.09 5.03
C TYR A 41 -16.09 3.60 4.48
N THR A 42 -16.78 4.40 5.30
CA THR A 42 -17.92 5.22 4.88
C THR A 42 -17.49 6.67 4.96
N VAL A 43 -17.89 7.46 3.96
CA VAL A 43 -17.61 8.90 3.91
C VAL A 43 -18.02 9.54 5.23
N THR A 44 -17.03 10.07 5.94
CA THR A 44 -17.21 10.60 7.29
C THR A 44 -16.67 12.03 7.32
N THR A 45 -17.53 12.96 7.75
CA THR A 45 -17.15 14.37 7.89
C THR A 45 -16.02 14.51 8.91
N ASP A 46 -15.06 15.38 8.62
CA ASP A 46 -13.87 15.64 9.45
C ASP A 46 -12.93 14.42 9.62
N ASP A 47 -13.01 13.42 8.73
CA ASP A 47 -12.08 12.29 8.71
C ASP A 47 -10.85 12.55 7.81
N GLU A 48 -9.68 12.07 8.22
CA GLU A 48 -8.39 12.23 7.51
C GLU A 48 -8.38 11.61 6.09
N VAL A 49 -9.32 10.71 5.80
CA VAL A 49 -9.51 10.14 4.46
C VAL A 49 -10.14 11.15 3.50
N GLU A 50 -10.95 12.09 3.98
CA GLU A 50 -11.51 13.14 3.13
C GLU A 50 -10.45 14.19 2.74
N ASP A 51 -9.41 14.39 3.55
CA ASP A 51 -8.25 15.19 3.16
C ASP A 51 -7.53 14.56 1.96
N LEU A 52 -7.36 13.24 1.95
CA LEU A 52 -6.80 12.52 0.80
C LEU A 52 -7.67 12.65 -0.44
N TYR A 53 -8.99 12.55 -0.29
CA TYR A 53 -9.92 12.75 -1.41
C TYR A 53 -9.71 14.09 -2.08
N GLN A 54 -9.63 15.17 -1.29
CA GLN A 54 -9.48 16.50 -1.83
C GLN A 54 -8.11 16.72 -2.48
N LEU A 55 -7.03 16.19 -1.90
CA LEU A 55 -5.69 16.24 -2.51
C LEU A 55 -5.66 15.51 -3.86
N LEU A 56 -6.23 14.31 -3.93
CA LEU A 56 -6.27 13.54 -5.18
C LEU A 56 -7.20 14.15 -6.22
N LEU A 57 -8.28 14.82 -5.81
CA LEU A 57 -9.14 15.58 -6.70
C LEU A 57 -8.36 16.71 -7.39
N GLU A 58 -7.61 17.51 -6.62
CA GLU A 58 -6.78 18.60 -7.16
C GLU A 58 -5.75 18.08 -8.16
N VAL A 59 -5.02 17.02 -7.80
CA VAL A 59 -4.02 16.39 -8.70
C VAL A 59 -4.68 15.84 -9.97
N LYS A 60 -5.88 15.25 -9.84
CA LYS A 60 -6.64 14.74 -10.99
C LYS A 60 -7.09 15.86 -11.92
N GLU A 61 -7.59 16.98 -11.39
CA GLU A 61 -8.01 18.12 -12.19
C GLU A 61 -6.84 18.80 -12.89
N GLU A 62 -5.67 18.84 -12.25
CA GLU A 62 -4.46 19.45 -12.81
C GLU A 62 -3.76 18.58 -13.87
N HIS A 63 -3.65 17.26 -13.64
CA HIS A 63 -2.84 16.36 -14.48
C HIS A 63 -3.63 15.32 -15.27
N GLY A 64 -4.92 15.16 -15.01
CA GLY A 64 -5.74 14.14 -15.65
C GLY A 64 -5.30 12.70 -15.33
N ILE A 65 -4.82 12.46 -14.10
CA ILE A 65 -4.38 11.12 -13.69
C ILE A 65 -5.52 10.08 -13.77
N GLU A 66 -5.15 8.84 -14.06
CA GLU A 66 -6.11 7.73 -14.23
C GLU A 66 -6.06 6.72 -13.07
N ALA A 67 -5.00 6.74 -12.27
CA ALA A 67 -4.70 5.76 -11.25
C ALA A 67 -3.83 6.32 -10.12
N VAL A 68 -3.88 5.66 -8.96
CA VAL A 68 -3.08 5.95 -7.77
C VAL A 68 -2.37 4.67 -7.35
N SER A 69 -1.04 4.73 -7.20
CA SER A 69 -0.26 3.61 -6.65
C SER A 69 -0.09 3.76 -5.16
N VAL A 70 -0.31 2.68 -4.41
CA VAL A 70 -0.20 2.66 -2.94
C VAL A 70 0.86 1.68 -2.47
N GLY A 71 1.55 2.03 -1.39
CA GLY A 71 2.60 1.22 -0.77
C GLY A 71 2.10 0.25 0.31
N ALA A 72 0.80 0.11 0.54
CA ALA A 72 0.27 -0.78 1.57
C ALA A 72 0.63 -2.24 1.27
N VAL A 73 1.32 -2.93 2.19
CA VAL A 73 1.73 -4.32 2.01
C VAL A 73 0.73 -5.28 2.63
N LEU A 74 0.28 -5.06 3.87
CA LEU A 74 -0.64 -5.97 4.55
C LEU A 74 -1.92 -5.28 5.03
N SER A 75 -1.84 -3.99 5.39
CA SER A 75 -2.95 -3.23 5.96
C SER A 75 -4.19 -3.14 5.04
N ASP A 76 -5.24 -3.88 5.39
CA ASP A 76 -6.56 -3.74 4.79
C ASP A 76 -7.18 -2.36 5.09
N TYR A 77 -6.91 -1.81 6.27
CA TYR A 77 -7.40 -0.49 6.70
C TYR A 77 -7.00 0.61 5.71
N GLN A 78 -5.70 0.65 5.38
CA GLN A 78 -5.16 1.65 4.46
C GLN A 78 -5.64 1.41 3.03
N ARG A 79 -5.60 0.15 2.58
CA ARG A 79 -6.04 -0.21 1.22
C ARG A 79 -7.48 0.20 0.96
N VAL A 80 -8.41 -0.18 1.84
CA VAL A 80 -9.86 0.08 1.65
C VAL A 80 -10.15 1.58 1.60
N ARG A 81 -9.46 2.41 2.39
CA ARG A 81 -9.63 3.86 2.38
C ARG A 81 -9.17 4.49 1.08
N VAL A 82 -7.99 4.10 0.58
CA VAL A 82 -7.52 4.60 -0.71
C VAL A 82 -8.40 4.10 -1.86
N GLU A 83 -8.85 2.85 -1.83
CA GLU A 83 -9.80 2.31 -2.82
C GLU A 83 -11.12 3.08 -2.83
N ASN A 84 -11.68 3.41 -1.66
CA ASN A 84 -12.90 4.21 -1.57
C ASN A 84 -12.73 5.59 -2.23
N VAL A 85 -11.64 6.29 -1.90
CA VAL A 85 -11.32 7.59 -2.50
C VAL A 85 -11.14 7.46 -4.02
N CYS A 86 -10.35 6.48 -4.47
CA CYS A 86 -10.12 6.24 -5.88
C CYS A 86 -11.42 5.97 -6.63
N GLN A 87 -12.29 5.12 -6.09
CA GLN A 87 -13.57 4.79 -6.71
C GLN A 87 -14.45 6.03 -6.90
N ARG A 88 -14.59 6.86 -5.86
CA ARG A 88 -15.36 8.12 -5.90
C ARG A 88 -14.82 9.09 -6.94
N LEU A 89 -13.49 9.08 -7.15
CA LEU A 89 -12.81 9.89 -8.16
C LEU A 89 -12.72 9.19 -9.53
N GLY A 90 -13.23 7.96 -9.71
CA GLY A 90 -13.06 7.20 -10.95
C GLY A 90 -11.60 6.88 -11.30
N LEU A 91 -10.72 6.81 -10.29
CA LEU A 91 -9.30 6.43 -10.39
C LEU A 91 -9.14 4.92 -10.14
N THR A 92 -8.12 4.31 -10.74
CA THR A 92 -7.74 2.93 -10.44
C THR A 92 -6.78 2.90 -9.24
N SER A 93 -7.08 2.12 -8.20
CA SER A 93 -6.12 1.86 -7.11
C SER A 93 -5.16 0.74 -7.52
N LEU A 94 -3.85 0.99 -7.42
CA LEU A 94 -2.79 0.04 -7.77
C LEU A 94 -2.01 -0.36 -6.50
N GLY A 95 -2.32 -1.53 -5.95
CA GLY A 95 -1.68 -2.07 -4.74
C GLY A 95 -0.74 -3.24 -5.04
N TYR A 96 0.35 -3.00 -5.78
CA TYR A 96 1.26 -4.07 -6.25
C TYR A 96 1.95 -4.87 -5.15
N LEU A 97 2.11 -4.25 -3.97
CA LEU A 97 2.77 -4.88 -2.82
C LEU A 97 1.79 -5.63 -1.91
N TRP A 98 0.48 -5.44 -2.12
CA TRP A 98 -0.52 -5.93 -1.19
C TRP A 98 -0.55 -7.46 -1.15
N ARG A 99 -0.48 -8.01 0.06
CA ARG A 99 -0.40 -9.45 0.39
C ARG A 99 0.79 -10.19 -0.23
N ARG A 100 1.83 -9.47 -0.68
CA ARG A 100 3.11 -10.13 -1.00
C ARG A 100 3.75 -10.72 0.26
N ASN A 101 4.59 -11.73 0.07
CA ASN A 101 5.38 -12.29 1.16
C ASN A 101 6.39 -11.24 1.67
N GLN A 102 6.31 -10.90 2.95
CA GLN A 102 7.05 -9.78 3.54
C GLN A 102 8.56 -10.07 3.61
N ALA A 103 8.97 -11.30 3.91
CA ALA A 103 10.40 -11.67 3.95
C ALA A 103 11.03 -11.59 2.55
N GLU A 104 10.30 -12.07 1.54
CA GLU A 104 10.69 -11.93 0.13
C GLU A 104 10.76 -10.45 -0.28
N LEU A 105 9.76 -9.65 0.07
CA LEU A 105 9.72 -8.22 -0.25
C LEU A 105 10.87 -7.45 0.39
N LEU A 106 11.18 -7.71 1.67
CA LEU A 106 12.35 -7.12 2.34
C LEU A 106 13.64 -7.45 1.60
N ASN A 107 13.84 -8.72 1.25
CA ASN A 107 15.02 -9.15 0.50
C ASN A 107 15.07 -8.50 -0.90
N GLU A 108 13.93 -8.39 -1.58
CA GLU A 108 13.84 -7.75 -2.89
C GLU A 108 14.19 -6.26 -2.84
N MET A 109 13.72 -5.52 -1.82
CA MET A 109 14.09 -4.11 -1.62
C MET A 109 15.59 -3.93 -1.44
N ILE A 110 16.22 -4.77 -0.60
CA ILE A 110 17.67 -4.76 -0.37
C ILE A 110 18.43 -5.06 -1.67
N GLN A 111 18.04 -6.13 -2.38
CA GLN A 111 18.70 -6.52 -3.63
C GLN A 111 18.50 -5.51 -4.76
N CYS A 112 17.41 -4.74 -4.74
CA CYS A 112 17.18 -3.64 -5.66
C CYS A 112 17.92 -2.36 -5.27
N GLY A 113 18.73 -2.36 -4.21
CA GLY A 113 19.50 -1.19 -3.79
C GLY A 113 18.67 -0.08 -3.16
N VAL A 114 17.56 -0.43 -2.49
CA VAL A 114 16.81 0.54 -1.67
C VAL A 114 17.56 0.75 -0.35
N GLU A 115 18.20 1.90 -0.21
CA GLU A 115 18.90 2.31 1.01
C GLU A 115 17.94 3.05 1.93
N ALA A 116 17.20 2.30 2.76
CA ALA A 116 16.31 2.88 3.77
C ALA A 116 16.81 2.57 5.19
N ILE A 117 16.72 3.57 6.07
CA ILE A 117 17.10 3.46 7.48
C ILE A 117 15.86 3.41 8.39
N LEU A 118 15.97 2.75 9.53
CA LEU A 118 14.94 2.80 10.56
C LEU A 118 14.93 4.18 11.24
N ILE A 119 13.81 4.89 11.15
CA ILE A 119 13.60 6.20 11.79
C ILE A 119 12.61 6.15 12.94
N LYS A 120 11.91 5.05 13.16
CA LYS A 120 11.08 4.81 14.34
C LYS A 120 11.14 3.34 14.67
N VAL A 121 11.08 3.02 15.96
CA VAL A 121 10.80 1.67 16.45
C VAL A 121 9.79 1.74 17.58
N ALA A 122 8.86 0.78 17.63
CA ALA A 122 7.76 0.75 18.59
C ALA A 122 7.28 -0.67 18.90
N SER A 123 8.16 -1.68 18.81
CA SER A 123 7.80 -3.09 19.02
C SER A 123 8.76 -3.81 19.94
N LEU A 124 8.25 -4.86 20.58
CA LEU A 124 9.02 -5.77 21.42
C LEU A 124 10.18 -6.37 20.62
N GLY A 125 11.37 -6.34 21.20
CA GLY A 125 12.60 -6.82 20.58
C GLY A 125 13.36 -5.74 19.82
N LEU A 126 12.70 -4.67 19.38
CA LEU A 126 13.38 -3.50 18.84
C LEU A 126 13.79 -2.53 19.95
N SER A 127 14.95 -1.88 19.80
CA SER A 127 15.49 -0.94 20.77
C SER A 127 15.94 0.33 20.05
N PRO A 128 15.42 1.52 20.42
CA PRO A 128 15.81 2.78 19.80
C PRO A 128 17.32 2.99 19.75
N LYS A 129 18.01 2.73 20.87
CA LYS A 129 19.46 2.88 21.00
C LYS A 129 20.27 1.96 20.08
N LYS A 130 19.73 0.80 19.72
CA LYS A 130 20.45 -0.22 18.93
C LYS A 130 20.11 -0.17 17.45
N HIS A 131 18.87 0.18 17.09
CA HIS A 131 18.35 -0.08 15.75
C HIS A 131 18.03 1.20 14.97
N LEU A 132 17.76 2.34 15.62
CA LEU A 132 17.53 3.59 14.89
C LEU A 132 18.78 3.99 14.11
N GLY A 133 18.58 4.38 12.85
CA GLY A 133 19.64 4.80 11.94
C GLY A 133 20.32 3.67 11.18
N LYS A 134 20.10 2.40 11.57
CA LYS A 134 20.57 1.25 10.78
C LYS A 134 19.76 1.08 9.51
N SER A 135 20.40 0.63 8.44
CA SER A 135 19.73 0.32 7.17
C SER A 135 18.89 -0.96 7.25
N LEU A 136 17.96 -1.13 6.32
CA LEU A 136 17.20 -2.38 6.16
C LEU A 136 18.13 -3.59 5.90
N GLU A 137 19.24 -3.38 5.18
CA GLU A 137 20.24 -4.43 4.95
C GLU A 137 20.91 -4.84 6.27
N GLU A 138 21.37 -3.88 7.07
CA GLU A 138 21.96 -4.14 8.39
C GLU A 138 20.97 -4.80 9.36
N MET A 139 19.68 -4.45 9.23
CA MET A 139 18.62 -4.96 10.08
C MET A 139 18.04 -6.30 9.61
N GLN A 140 18.33 -6.77 8.38
CA GLN A 140 17.65 -7.93 7.79
C GLN A 140 17.68 -9.16 8.70
N GLY A 141 18.86 -9.53 9.19
CA GLY A 141 19.01 -10.69 10.08
C GLY A 141 18.32 -10.51 11.44
N GLU A 142 18.37 -9.31 12.01
CA GLU A 142 17.70 -8.98 13.28
C GLU A 142 16.17 -9.03 13.13
N LEU A 143 15.61 -8.49 12.03
CA LEU A 143 14.18 -8.51 11.74
C LEU A 143 13.67 -9.92 11.52
N MET A 144 14.39 -10.76 10.75
CA MET A 144 14.04 -12.16 10.56
C MET A 144 14.06 -12.95 11.88
N TYR A 145 15.06 -12.71 12.72
CA TYR A 145 15.11 -13.32 14.06
C TYR A 145 13.94 -12.88 14.95
N MET A 146 13.59 -11.59 14.92
CA MET A 146 12.46 -11.07 15.70
C MET A 146 11.12 -11.59 15.18
N HIS A 147 10.99 -11.81 13.88
CA HIS A 147 9.83 -12.47 13.29
C HIS A 147 9.64 -13.88 13.85
N ASP A 148 10.69 -14.71 13.80
CA ASP A 148 10.62 -16.09 14.28
C ASP A 148 10.34 -16.18 15.79
N LYS A 149 10.80 -15.19 16.56
CA LYS A 149 10.74 -15.21 18.03
C LYS A 149 9.52 -14.52 18.62
N TYR A 150 9.09 -13.41 18.02
CA TYR A 150 8.08 -12.51 18.57
C TYR A 150 6.95 -12.21 17.56
N GLU A 151 6.93 -12.90 16.41
CA GLU A 151 5.96 -12.68 15.33
C GLU A 151 5.96 -11.24 14.79
N LEU A 152 7.09 -10.53 14.94
CA LEU A 152 7.30 -9.20 14.40
C LEU A 152 7.09 -9.21 12.87
N ASN A 153 6.39 -8.23 12.34
CA ASN A 153 6.29 -8.10 10.89
C ASN A 153 7.62 -7.60 10.30
N VAL A 154 8.24 -8.40 9.43
CA VAL A 154 9.55 -8.08 8.83
C VAL A 154 9.54 -6.89 7.87
N CYS A 155 8.36 -6.39 7.48
CA CYS A 155 8.21 -5.15 6.73
C CYS A 155 7.71 -3.98 7.61
N GLY A 156 7.54 -4.17 8.92
CA GLY A 156 7.05 -3.14 9.83
C GLY A 156 5.54 -2.85 9.73
N GLU A 157 4.77 -3.76 9.12
CA GLU A 157 3.32 -3.62 9.02
C GLU A 157 2.64 -3.74 10.38
N GLY A 158 1.94 -2.68 10.79
CA GLY A 158 1.39 -2.55 12.15
C GLY A 158 2.09 -1.47 12.97
N GLY A 159 3.15 -0.87 12.41
CA GLY A 159 3.86 0.26 13.00
C GLY A 159 5.01 -0.16 13.92
N GLU A 160 5.52 -1.39 13.79
CA GLU A 160 6.64 -1.88 14.60
C GLU A 160 7.90 -1.05 14.39
N TYR A 161 8.11 -0.57 13.16
CA TYR A 161 9.12 0.41 12.82
C TYR A 161 8.66 1.23 11.60
N GLU A 162 9.26 2.40 11.41
CA GLU A 162 9.09 3.22 10.20
C GLU A 162 10.46 3.49 9.61
N THR A 163 10.52 3.68 8.29
CA THR A 163 11.77 3.91 7.57
C THR A 163 11.80 5.24 6.81
N PHE A 164 13.00 5.67 6.48
CA PHE A 164 13.28 6.77 5.55
C PHE A 164 14.33 6.33 4.54
N THR A 165 14.01 6.45 3.26
CA THR A 165 14.85 6.06 2.12
C THR A 165 15.84 7.17 1.80
N LEU A 166 17.12 6.92 2.04
CA LEU A 166 18.20 7.85 1.73
C LEU A 166 18.59 7.79 0.26
N ASP A 167 18.56 6.60 -0.33
CA ASP A 167 18.84 6.43 -1.76
C ASP A 167 18.10 5.22 -2.34
N CYS A 168 17.85 5.25 -3.64
CA CYS A 168 17.46 4.08 -4.42
C CYS A 168 17.76 4.31 -5.92
N PRO A 169 17.67 3.28 -6.78
CA PRO A 169 17.93 3.44 -8.21
C PRO A 169 17.04 4.46 -8.94
N LEU A 170 15.86 4.77 -8.38
CA LEU A 170 14.95 5.78 -8.93
C LEU A 170 15.40 7.22 -8.62
N PHE A 171 16.29 7.41 -7.64
CA PHE A 171 16.75 8.72 -7.24
C PHE A 171 17.90 9.19 -8.13
N ASN A 172 17.84 10.45 -8.57
CA ASN A 172 18.91 11.16 -9.27
C ASN A 172 19.97 11.71 -8.30
N LYS A 173 19.57 12.01 -7.07
CA LYS A 173 20.44 12.46 -5.98
C LYS A 173 20.15 11.66 -4.72
N LYS A 174 21.17 11.38 -3.92
CA LYS A 174 20.99 10.72 -2.62
C LYS A 174 20.76 11.75 -1.53
N ILE A 175 20.05 11.37 -0.48
CA ILE A 175 19.80 12.21 0.68
C ILE A 175 20.85 11.91 1.75
N VAL A 176 21.52 12.95 2.22
CA VAL A 176 22.50 12.87 3.30
C VAL A 176 21.95 13.57 4.53
N LEU A 177 21.95 12.85 5.66
CA LEU A 177 21.51 13.39 6.94
C LEU A 177 22.68 14.10 7.62
N ASP A 178 22.59 15.42 7.78
CA ASP A 178 23.61 16.25 8.41
C ASP A 178 23.50 16.26 9.94
N SER A 179 22.26 16.24 10.43
CA SER A 179 21.95 16.35 11.85
C SER A 179 20.67 15.60 12.15
N ILE A 180 20.77 14.68 13.11
CA ILE A 180 19.67 13.88 13.62
C ILE A 180 19.67 13.91 15.14
N GLU A 181 18.48 13.75 15.72
CA GLU A 181 18.30 13.60 17.16
C GLU A 181 17.43 12.39 17.43
N THR A 182 17.83 11.55 18.39
CA THR A 182 16.97 10.46 18.88
C THR A 182 16.03 10.99 19.95
N VAL A 183 14.73 10.88 19.70
CA VAL A 183 13.68 11.26 20.65
C VAL A 183 13.04 9.99 21.20
N MET A 184 13.05 9.87 22.54
CA MET A 184 12.36 8.79 23.24
C MET A 184 10.92 9.23 23.54
N HIS A 185 9.95 8.51 22.98
CA HIS A 185 8.53 8.77 23.23
C HIS A 185 8.02 7.98 24.45
N SER A 186 8.47 6.72 24.58
CA SER A 186 8.23 5.88 25.75
C SER A 186 9.46 5.03 26.01
N ASP A 187 9.94 5.03 27.26
CA ASP A 187 11.05 4.18 27.70
C ASP A 187 10.51 2.98 28.49
N ASP A 188 9.57 2.24 27.87
CA ASP A 188 9.04 1.00 28.42
C ASP A 188 10.11 -0.09 28.44
N ALA A 189 10.13 -0.90 29.50
CA ALA A 189 11.15 -1.93 29.69
C ALA A 189 11.08 -3.07 28.65
N PHE A 190 9.94 -3.23 27.99
CA PHE A 190 9.66 -4.32 27.06
C PHE A 190 9.50 -3.82 25.61
N ALA A 191 8.80 -2.69 25.41
CA ALA A 191 8.55 -2.12 24.09
C ALA A 191 8.86 -0.61 24.06
N PRO A 192 10.15 -0.22 24.12
CA PRO A 192 10.52 1.19 24.06
C PRO A 192 10.15 1.78 22.70
N VAL A 193 9.57 2.97 22.73
CA VAL A 193 9.18 3.73 21.54
C VAL A 193 10.15 4.90 21.39
N GLY A 194 10.84 4.94 20.26
CA GLY A 194 11.75 6.04 19.93
C GLY A 194 11.81 6.28 18.44
N TYR A 195 12.17 7.50 18.07
CA TYR A 195 12.26 7.90 16.67
C TYR A 195 13.42 8.88 16.43
N LEU A 196 13.83 8.98 15.17
CA LEU A 196 14.81 9.95 14.69
C LEU A 196 14.09 11.20 14.20
N ASN A 197 14.43 12.33 14.80
CA ASN A 197 14.11 13.65 14.32
C ASN A 197 15.20 14.09 13.32
N LEU A 198 14.85 14.23 12.03
CA LEU A 198 15.80 14.58 10.97
C LEU A 198 15.95 16.10 10.89
N ILE A 199 16.76 16.68 11.78
CA ILE A 199 16.90 18.13 11.95
C ILE A 199 17.40 18.81 10.66
N LYS A 200 18.38 18.19 10.00
CA LYS A 200 18.97 18.74 8.78
C LYS A 200 19.42 17.63 7.85
N ALA A 201 19.08 17.77 6.57
CA ALA A 201 19.52 16.91 5.49
C ALA A 201 19.72 17.72 4.21
N HIS A 202 20.52 17.21 3.29
CA HIS A 202 20.74 17.79 1.97
C HIS A 202 20.85 16.72 0.89
N LEU A 203 20.84 17.15 -0.37
CA LEU A 203 21.00 16.27 -1.53
C LEU A 203 22.43 16.30 -2.05
N GLU A 204 23.00 15.12 -2.29
CA GLU A 204 24.27 14.95 -2.98
C GLU A 204 24.04 14.30 -4.35
N ASP A 205 24.80 14.76 -5.34
CA ASP A 205 24.78 14.13 -6.67
C ASP A 205 25.31 12.69 -6.59
N LYS A 206 24.70 11.81 -7.38
CA LYS A 206 25.11 10.42 -7.51
C LYS A 206 26.02 10.25 -8.72
N GLU A 207 26.95 9.31 -8.63
CA GLU A 207 27.64 8.81 -9.81
C GLU A 207 26.66 7.95 -10.63
N ILE A 208 26.04 8.59 -11.62
CA ILE A 208 25.12 7.93 -12.55
C ILE A 208 25.87 7.72 -13.86
N ASP A 209 25.86 6.49 -14.38
CA ASP A 209 26.34 6.21 -15.72
C ASP A 209 25.43 6.91 -16.75
N GLN A 210 25.92 8.03 -17.27
CA GLN A 210 25.21 8.85 -18.25
C GLN A 210 25.10 8.18 -19.62
N SER A 211 25.82 7.08 -19.86
CA SER A 211 25.70 6.30 -21.10
C SER A 211 24.43 5.46 -21.16
N LEU A 212 23.81 5.17 -20.01
CA LEU A 212 22.60 4.37 -19.91
C LEU A 212 21.36 5.25 -19.70
N SER A 213 20.29 4.96 -20.43
CA SER A 213 18.97 5.53 -20.15
C SER A 213 18.46 5.09 -18.78
N PHE A 214 17.50 5.83 -18.22
CA PHE A 214 16.86 5.45 -16.95
C PHE A 214 16.30 4.02 -16.98
N LYS A 215 15.65 3.64 -18.08
CA LYS A 215 15.08 2.29 -18.24
C LYS A 215 16.17 1.21 -18.26
N GLU A 216 17.31 1.46 -18.91
CA GLU A 216 18.44 0.52 -18.94
C GLU A 216 19.08 0.36 -17.57
N ARG A 217 19.19 1.45 -16.79
CA ARG A 217 19.67 1.39 -15.40
C ARG A 217 18.79 0.51 -14.50
N LEU A 218 17.48 0.49 -14.75
CA LEU A 218 16.53 -0.32 -13.98
C LEU A 218 16.35 -1.75 -14.52
N ALA A 219 16.74 -2.03 -15.76
CA ALA A 219 16.42 -3.28 -16.46
C ALA A 219 17.04 -4.53 -15.82
N HIS A 220 18.12 -4.36 -15.05
CA HIS A 220 18.86 -5.45 -14.41
C HIS A 220 18.55 -5.63 -12.93
N LEU A 221 17.69 -4.78 -12.36
CA LEU A 221 17.29 -4.91 -10.97
C LEU A 221 16.42 -6.18 -10.82
N PRO A 222 16.63 -6.98 -9.74
CA PRO A 222 15.91 -8.22 -9.51
C PRO A 222 14.49 -7.98 -8.97
N MET A 223 13.76 -7.04 -9.58
CA MET A 223 12.40 -6.66 -9.18
C MET A 223 11.38 -7.54 -9.87
N LYS A 224 10.36 -7.99 -9.12
CA LYS A 224 9.22 -8.67 -9.73
C LYS A 224 8.36 -7.70 -10.52
N ARG A 225 7.94 -8.11 -11.71
CA ARG A 225 6.98 -7.40 -12.54
C ARG A 225 5.57 -7.85 -12.20
N SER A 226 4.57 -7.09 -12.66
CA SER A 226 3.16 -7.48 -12.55
C SER A 226 2.90 -8.90 -13.08
N SER A 227 3.55 -9.27 -14.20
CA SER A 227 3.51 -10.61 -14.79
C SER A 227 4.05 -11.72 -13.89
N ASP A 228 4.94 -11.39 -12.96
CA ASP A 228 5.57 -12.36 -12.07
C ASP A 228 4.74 -12.57 -10.79
N ILE A 229 3.74 -11.69 -10.57
CA ILE A 229 2.83 -11.71 -9.42
C ILE A 229 1.48 -12.35 -9.81
N THR A 230 1.12 -12.32 -11.11
CA THR A 230 -0.09 -12.98 -11.61
C THR A 230 0.04 -14.50 -11.53
N PHE A 231 -0.36 -15.07 -10.39
CA PHE A 231 -0.65 -16.49 -10.23
C PHE A 231 -1.92 -16.89 -10.97
N ILE A 232 -2.08 -16.54 -12.24
CA ILE A 232 -2.93 -17.34 -13.11
C ILE A 232 -2.05 -18.52 -13.52
N LYS A 233 -1.97 -19.53 -12.65
CA LYS A 233 -1.74 -20.87 -13.19
C LYS A 233 -2.85 -21.05 -14.20
N SER A 234 -2.48 -21.14 -15.48
CA SER A 234 -3.29 -21.82 -16.48
C SER A 234 -3.38 -23.29 -16.05
N SER A 235 -4.09 -23.58 -14.96
CA SER A 235 -4.71 -24.88 -14.83
C SER A 235 -5.88 -24.83 -15.81
N ASP A 236 -5.61 -25.29 -17.02
CA ASP A 236 -6.63 -26.04 -17.74
C ASP A 236 -7.29 -26.97 -16.71
N GLU A 237 -8.62 -26.88 -16.61
CA GLU A 237 -9.49 -27.40 -15.55
C GLU A 237 -9.78 -26.43 -14.38
N PHE A 238 -10.80 -25.59 -14.58
CA PHE A 238 -11.71 -25.26 -13.47
C PHE A 238 -12.28 -26.56 -12.90
N ALA A 239 -11.63 -27.12 -11.88
CA ALA A 239 -12.26 -28.14 -11.06
C ALA A 239 -13.50 -27.49 -10.41
N PRO A 240 -14.72 -28.04 -10.58
CA PRO A 240 -15.89 -27.51 -9.90
C PRO A 240 -15.62 -27.61 -8.40
N CYS A 241 -15.61 -26.46 -7.72
CA CYS A 241 -15.48 -26.40 -6.27
C CYS A 241 -16.77 -26.94 -5.64
N LEU A 242 -16.89 -28.27 -5.62
CA LEU A 242 -17.85 -29.03 -4.83
C LEU A 242 -17.10 -29.66 -3.65
N LEU A 243 -16.35 -28.84 -2.90
CA LEU A 243 -15.99 -29.17 -1.53
C LEU A 243 -17.06 -28.54 -0.65
N PHE A 244 -18.03 -29.37 -0.25
CA PHE A 244 -18.91 -29.11 0.88
C PHE A 244 -18.05 -28.94 2.14
N TYR A 245 -17.52 -27.73 2.36
CA TYR A 245 -17.14 -27.33 3.70
C TYR A 245 -18.44 -27.23 4.51
N SER A 246 -18.55 -28.04 5.55
CA SER A 246 -19.60 -27.89 6.55
C SER A 246 -19.42 -26.50 7.19
N LEU A 247 -20.24 -25.55 6.76
CA LEU A 247 -20.34 -24.19 7.30
C LEU A 247 -20.94 -24.15 8.72
N ALA A 248 -21.19 -25.31 9.34
CA ALA A 248 -21.86 -25.41 10.63
C ALA A 248 -21.11 -24.72 11.80
N ASN A 249 -19.82 -24.39 11.62
CA ASN A 249 -18.98 -23.81 12.66
C ASN A 249 -18.32 -22.47 12.26
N VAL A 250 -18.74 -21.84 11.16
CA VAL A 250 -18.26 -20.49 10.83
C VAL A 250 -19.16 -19.50 11.56
N ASP A 251 -18.60 -18.77 12.51
CA ASP A 251 -19.32 -17.69 13.19
C ASP A 251 -19.60 -16.57 12.18
N PHE A 252 -20.86 -16.48 11.76
CA PHE A 252 -21.36 -15.48 10.83
C PHE A 252 -21.86 -14.21 11.54
N SER A 253 -21.50 -13.99 12.81
CA SER A 253 -21.81 -12.76 13.52
C SER A 253 -20.97 -11.56 13.02
N CYS A 254 -20.92 -11.34 11.71
CA CYS A 254 -20.45 -10.09 11.14
C CYS A 254 -21.63 -9.10 11.19
N LYS A 255 -21.52 -8.06 12.03
CA LYS A 255 -22.39 -6.89 11.91
C LYS A 255 -21.97 -6.14 10.65
N THR A 256 -22.51 -6.53 9.50
CA THR A 256 -22.33 -5.81 8.24
C THR A 256 -22.99 -4.45 8.40
N GLN A 257 -22.20 -3.39 8.46
CA GLN A 257 -22.74 -2.03 8.40
C GLN A 257 -23.29 -1.78 6.99
N LYS A 258 -24.29 -0.90 6.89
CA LYS A 258 -24.80 -0.42 5.60
C LYS A 258 -23.68 0.31 4.86
N ILE A 259 -23.10 -0.34 3.86
CA ILE A 259 -22.26 0.33 2.85
C ILE A 259 -23.16 1.34 2.12
N SER A 260 -22.68 2.56 1.89
CA SER A 260 -23.43 3.60 1.15
C SER A 260 -23.89 3.06 -0.21
N ASP A 261 -25.14 3.32 -0.58
CA ASP A 261 -25.78 2.78 -1.79
C ASP A 261 -25.10 3.15 -3.13
N ASP A 262 -24.14 4.10 -3.08
CA ASP A 262 -23.54 4.81 -4.22
C ASP A 262 -22.24 4.17 -4.77
N ILE A 263 -21.83 3.00 -4.28
CA ILE A 263 -20.66 2.27 -4.80
C ILE A 263 -21.07 1.57 -6.11
N GLU A 264 -20.79 2.20 -7.24
CA GLU A 264 -20.98 1.61 -8.57
C GLU A 264 -19.75 0.78 -8.99
N PRO A 265 -19.93 -0.45 -9.50
CA PRO A 265 -18.80 -1.23 -10.00
C PRO A 265 -18.21 -0.62 -11.27
N GLN A 266 -16.89 -0.63 -11.37
CA GLN A 266 -16.14 -0.05 -12.48
C GLN A 266 -15.27 -1.11 -13.14
N ILE A 267 -15.10 -0.97 -14.45
CA ILE A 267 -14.20 -1.79 -15.25
C ILE A 267 -13.32 -0.89 -16.11
N LYS A 268 -12.02 -1.16 -16.12
CA LYS A 268 -11.03 -0.51 -16.98
C LYS A 268 -10.15 -1.57 -17.64
N GLN A 269 -9.93 -1.42 -18.93
CA GLN A 269 -9.09 -2.32 -19.71
C GLN A 269 -7.93 -1.54 -20.32
N LYS A 270 -6.73 -2.10 -20.25
CA LYS A 270 -5.56 -1.59 -20.98
C LYS A 270 -4.70 -2.76 -21.43
N ASN A 271 -4.54 -2.91 -22.74
CA ASN A 271 -3.93 -4.09 -23.36
C ASN A 271 -4.69 -5.37 -22.94
N ASP A 272 -3.97 -6.40 -22.50
CA ASP A 272 -4.53 -7.68 -22.05
C ASP A 272 -4.94 -7.69 -20.56
N ASP A 273 -4.72 -6.57 -19.85
CA ASP A 273 -5.04 -6.45 -18.42
C ASP A 273 -6.41 -5.80 -18.20
N VAL A 274 -7.21 -6.42 -17.33
CA VAL A 274 -8.55 -5.97 -16.93
C VAL A 274 -8.57 -5.67 -15.44
N TRP A 275 -9.00 -4.46 -15.08
CA TRP A 275 -9.14 -3.99 -13.72
C TRP A 275 -10.63 -3.83 -13.39
N ILE A 276 -11.10 -4.57 -12.39
CA ILE A 276 -12.48 -4.50 -11.91
C ILE A 276 -12.47 -4.03 -10.47
N SER A 277 -13.25 -2.99 -10.17
CA SER A 277 -13.39 -2.43 -8.82
C SER A 277 -14.86 -2.17 -8.48
N GLY A 278 -15.14 -1.83 -7.22
CA GLY A 278 -16.49 -1.47 -6.78
C GLY A 278 -17.50 -2.63 -6.74
N ILE A 279 -17.03 -3.89 -6.69
CA ILE A 279 -17.88 -5.06 -6.51
C ILE A 279 -18.27 -5.16 -5.03
N VAL A 280 -19.55 -5.02 -4.73
CA VAL A 280 -20.07 -5.04 -3.36
C VAL A 280 -21.39 -5.80 -3.29
N GLY A 281 -21.50 -6.63 -2.25
CA GLY A 281 -22.77 -7.24 -1.88
C GLY A 281 -23.61 -6.24 -1.09
N LYS A 282 -24.78 -5.87 -1.61
CA LYS A 282 -25.70 -4.95 -0.92
C LYS A 282 -26.54 -5.71 0.10
N TYR A 283 -26.57 -5.23 1.34
CA TYR A 283 -27.45 -5.75 2.38
C TYR A 283 -28.67 -4.85 2.53
N SER A 284 -29.85 -5.33 2.14
CA SER A 284 -31.12 -4.59 2.24
C SER A 284 -31.91 -4.91 3.52
N GLY A 285 -31.38 -5.79 4.38
CA GLY A 285 -31.93 -6.12 5.70
C GLY A 285 -32.67 -7.46 5.78
N ASN A 286 -32.98 -8.09 4.65
CA ASN A 286 -33.71 -9.37 4.59
C ASN A 286 -32.93 -10.52 3.93
N GLU A 287 -31.78 -10.26 3.32
CA GLU A 287 -30.98 -11.30 2.66
C GLU A 287 -30.08 -12.08 3.62
N SER A 288 -29.80 -13.34 3.31
CA SER A 288 -28.74 -14.07 4.00
C SER A 288 -27.36 -13.62 3.48
N LEU A 289 -26.30 -13.79 4.28
CA LEU A 289 -24.91 -13.53 3.84
C LEU A 289 -24.53 -14.30 2.56
N ARG A 290 -25.17 -15.45 2.33
CA ARG A 290 -24.99 -16.23 1.10
C ARG A 290 -25.53 -15.47 -0.11
N ASP A 291 -26.72 -14.90 0.00
CA ASP A 291 -27.37 -14.18 -1.10
C ASP A 291 -26.59 -12.91 -1.45
N ILE A 292 -26.14 -12.17 -0.43
CA ILE A 292 -25.29 -10.98 -0.58
C ILE A 292 -23.99 -11.32 -1.32
N THR A 293 -23.35 -12.44 -0.94
CA THR A 293 -22.14 -12.94 -1.60
C THR A 293 -22.42 -13.34 -3.05
N LEU A 294 -23.54 -14.02 -3.31
CA LEU A 294 -23.93 -14.42 -4.66
C LEU A 294 -24.15 -13.20 -5.57
N THR A 295 -24.83 -12.16 -5.08
CA THR A 295 -25.01 -10.91 -5.83
C THR A 295 -23.69 -10.26 -6.18
N ALA A 296 -22.72 -10.19 -5.25
CA ALA A 296 -21.38 -9.66 -5.55
C ALA A 296 -20.66 -10.49 -6.62
N MET A 297 -20.75 -11.82 -6.54
CA MET A 297 -20.14 -12.71 -7.54
C MET A 297 -20.81 -12.61 -8.91
N GLU A 298 -22.12 -12.39 -8.96
CA GLU A 298 -22.85 -12.13 -10.19
C GLU A 298 -22.45 -10.80 -10.82
N GLN A 299 -22.29 -9.73 -10.04
CA GLN A 299 -21.76 -8.45 -10.53
C GLN A 299 -20.38 -8.64 -11.17
N LEU A 300 -19.48 -9.36 -10.49
CA LEU A 300 -18.14 -9.64 -11.00
C LEU A 300 -18.20 -10.41 -12.32
N LYS A 301 -19.02 -11.46 -12.37
CA LYS A 301 -19.24 -12.26 -13.57
C LYS A 301 -19.78 -11.41 -14.73
N CYS A 302 -20.75 -10.53 -14.46
CA CYS A 302 -21.29 -9.61 -15.46
C CYS A 302 -20.20 -8.69 -16.01
N MET A 303 -19.37 -8.09 -15.14
CA MET A 303 -18.29 -7.20 -15.56
C MET A 303 -17.24 -7.92 -16.42
N ILE A 304 -16.81 -9.11 -16.02
CA ILE A 304 -15.88 -9.93 -16.82
C ILE A 304 -16.50 -10.28 -18.18
N THR A 305 -17.79 -10.60 -18.22
CA THR A 305 -18.48 -11.00 -19.47
C THR A 305 -18.68 -9.83 -20.42
N LEU A 306 -18.96 -8.63 -19.90
CA LEU A 306 -19.11 -7.41 -20.71
C LEU A 306 -17.80 -7.08 -21.44
N ASP A 307 -16.66 -7.25 -20.78
CA ASP A 307 -15.33 -7.00 -21.34
C ASP A 307 -14.90 -8.04 -22.39
N LEU A 308 -15.18 -9.31 -22.15
CA LEU A 308 -14.91 -10.37 -23.14
C LEU A 308 -15.71 -10.16 -24.44
N ASN A 309 -16.90 -9.55 -24.36
CA ASN A 309 -17.72 -9.25 -25.53
C ASN A 309 -17.27 -7.98 -26.26
N SER A 310 -16.77 -6.95 -25.57
CA SER A 310 -16.15 -5.77 -26.22
C SER A 310 -14.84 -6.13 -26.94
N TYR A 311 -14.02 -7.02 -26.35
CA TYR A 311 -12.78 -7.50 -26.95
C TYR A 311 -13.01 -8.32 -28.24
N ARG A 312 -14.05 -9.16 -28.27
CA ARG A 312 -14.44 -9.90 -29.49
C ARG A 312 -14.89 -8.98 -30.62
N ASN A 313 -15.70 -7.96 -30.31
CA ASN A 313 -16.21 -7.04 -31.32
C ASN A 313 -15.14 -6.12 -31.92
N ASN A 314 -14.04 -5.82 -31.21
CA ASN A 314 -12.94 -4.99 -31.74
C ASN A 314 -11.91 -5.77 -32.58
N ASN A 315 -11.87 -7.11 -32.47
CA ASN A 315 -10.99 -7.96 -33.26
C ASN A 315 -11.65 -8.54 -34.52
N ASP A 316 -12.96 -8.31 -34.70
CA ASP A 316 -13.76 -8.76 -35.86
C ASP A 316 -14.02 -7.63 -36.90
N THR A 317 -13.31 -6.50 -36.82
CA THR A 317 -13.31 -5.40 -37.82
C THR A 317 -11.91 -5.08 -38.32
#